data_AF-A0A942I918-F1
#
_entry.id   AF-A0A942I918-F1
#
_cell.length_a   1.000
_cell.length_b   1.000
_cell.length_c   1.000
_cell.angle_alpha   90.00
_cell.angle_beta   90.00
_cell.angle_gamma   90.00
#
_symmetry.space_group_name_H-M   'P 1'
#
loop_
_entity.id
_entity.type
_entity.pdbx_description
1 polymer ?
#
loop_
_entity_poly.entity_id
_entity_poly.type
_entity_poly.pdbx_seq_one_letter_code
_entity_poly.pdbx_strand_id
1 'polypeptide(L)'
;MQISGINIKGGRKESLDIVGASLLWEFLKLRYDNIELTQQFLNFIHDAEFKVLVSKGLAETLEKQVNRFERELNEFKIQLPIRPPKSVNTDAGSELLDDIFSDRFTQVCKPHSIYIQEEFSQ
;
A
#
# COMPACT_ATOMS: atom_id res chain seq x y z
N MET A 1 -12.57 -35.82 15.27
CA MET A 1 -12.05 -34.89 14.25
C MET A 1 -12.83 -35.12 12.96
N GLN A 2 -13.81 -34.28 12.68
CA GLN A 2 -14.51 -34.22 11.39
C GLN A 2 -14.57 -32.75 11.01
N ILE A 3 -14.01 -32.41 9.85
CA ILE A 3 -14.20 -31.11 9.21
C ILE A 3 -15.35 -31.28 8.22
N SER A 4 -16.55 -30.95 8.68
CA SER A 4 -17.74 -30.84 7.83
C SER A 4 -17.58 -29.61 6.94
N GLY A 5 -17.83 -29.80 5.64
CA GLY A 5 -17.64 -28.79 4.60
C GLY A 5 -18.36 -27.47 4.87
N ILE A 6 -17.71 -26.38 4.48
CA ILE A 6 -18.28 -25.03 4.54
C ILE A 6 -18.79 -24.67 3.15
N ASN A 7 -20.10 -24.74 3.00
CA ASN A 7 -20.86 -24.08 1.95
C ASN A 7 -21.15 -22.64 2.43
N ILE A 8 -20.57 -21.63 1.80
CA ILE A 8 -20.86 -20.22 2.08
C ILE A 8 -21.68 -19.61 0.94
N LYS A 9 -23.00 -19.81 1.03
CA LYS A 9 -24.00 -18.88 0.48
C LYS A 9 -24.68 -18.16 1.65
N GLY A 10 -24.54 -16.84 1.72
CA GLY A 10 -25.36 -15.98 2.59
C GLY A 10 -24.55 -15.06 3.50
N GLY A 11 -24.85 -13.76 3.44
CA GLY A 11 -24.11 -12.69 4.10
C GLY A 11 -23.98 -12.87 5.61
N ARG A 12 -22.80 -13.29 6.04
CA ARG A 12 -22.38 -13.19 7.44
C ARG A 12 -21.57 -11.91 7.57
N LYS A 13 -21.98 -11.05 8.49
CA LYS A 13 -21.11 -10.01 9.06
C LYS A 13 -20.05 -10.76 9.86
N GLU A 14 -19.00 -11.24 9.20
CA GLU A 14 -17.87 -11.87 9.88
C GLU A 14 -17.20 -10.79 10.74
N SER A 15 -17.06 -11.07 12.03
CA SER A 15 -16.35 -10.17 12.95
C SER A 15 -14.85 -10.26 12.64
N LEU A 16 -14.23 -9.14 12.30
CA LEU A 16 -12.80 -9.07 12.05
C LEU A 16 -12.04 -9.09 13.38
N ASP A 17 -11.13 -10.05 13.55
CA ASP A 17 -10.22 -10.08 14.69
C ASP A 17 -9.20 -8.94 14.65
N ILE A 18 -8.65 -8.55 15.80
CA ILE A 18 -7.67 -7.46 15.93
C ILE A 18 -6.46 -7.72 15.02
N VAL A 19 -5.98 -8.96 14.93
CA VAL A 19 -4.85 -9.32 14.07
C VAL A 19 -5.22 -9.14 12.60
N GLY A 20 -6.42 -9.56 12.21
CA GLY A 20 -6.92 -9.40 10.84
C GLY A 20 -7.09 -7.93 10.45
N ALA A 21 -7.61 -7.11 11.37
CA ALA A 21 -7.75 -5.66 11.19
C ALA A 21 -6.39 -4.97 11.03
N SER A 22 -5.42 -5.33 11.88
CA SER A 22 -4.07 -4.79 11.82
C SER A 22 -3.38 -5.15 10.50
N LEU A 23 -3.44 -6.43 10.09
CA LEU A 23 -2.87 -6.87 8.82
C LEU A 23 -3.52 -6.19 7.61
N LEU A 24 -4.84 -6.01 7.63
CA LEU A 24 -5.55 -5.31 6.55
C LEU A 24 -5.08 -3.86 6.40
N TRP A 25 -4.87 -3.18 7.52
CA TRP A 25 -4.35 -1.81 7.57
C TRP A 25 -2.90 -1.75 7.06
N GLU A 26 -2.04 -2.66 7.51
CA GLU A 26 -0.65 -2.77 7.05
C GLU A 26 -0.56 -3.06 5.55
N PHE A 27 -1.44 -3.91 5.02
CA PHE A 27 -1.49 -4.16 3.58
C PHE A 27 -1.92 -2.93 2.78
N LEU A 28 -2.85 -2.11 3.29
CA LEU A 28 -3.21 -0.85 2.64
C LEU A 28 -2.02 0.10 2.64
N LYS A 29 -1.34 0.27 3.78
CA LYS A 29 -0.13 1.10 3.89
C LYS A 29 0.96 0.65 2.92
N LEU A 30 1.23 -0.65 2.85
CA LEU A 30 2.17 -1.22 1.88
C LEU A 30 1.76 -0.92 0.43
N ARG A 31 0.47 -0.87 0.11
CA ARG A 31 0.02 -0.51 -1.25
C ARG A 31 0.21 0.96 -1.56
N TYR A 32 0.02 1.85 -0.60
CA TYR A 32 0.35 3.27 -0.75
C TYR A 32 1.84 3.46 -1.03
N ASP A 33 2.70 2.81 -0.27
CA ASP A 33 4.15 2.83 -0.50
C ASP A 33 4.54 2.38 -1.91
N ASN A 34 3.95 1.28 -2.39
CA ASN A 34 4.20 0.79 -3.74
C ASN A 34 3.72 1.78 -4.82
N ILE A 35 2.59 2.46 -4.61
CA ILE A 35 2.10 3.49 -5.52
C ILE A 35 3.09 4.65 -5.61
N GLU A 36 3.52 5.16 -4.46
CA GLU A 36 4.47 6.28 -4.39
C GLU A 36 5.79 5.93 -5.07
N LEU A 37 6.35 4.76 -4.74
CA LEU A 37 7.59 4.29 -5.35
C LEU A 37 7.45 4.09 -6.87
N THR A 38 6.33 3.54 -7.33
CA THR A 38 6.05 3.37 -8.77
C THR A 38 5.94 4.73 -9.48
N GLN A 39 5.29 5.72 -8.86
CA GLN A 39 5.21 7.07 -9.41
C GLN A 39 6.59 7.72 -9.52
N GLN A 40 7.44 7.55 -8.51
CA GLN A 40 8.81 8.04 -8.55
C GLN A 40 9.60 7.38 -9.68
N PHE A 41 9.51 6.05 -9.83
CA PHE A 41 10.18 5.33 -10.93
C PHE A 41 9.73 5.78 -12.33
N LEU A 42 8.45 6.15 -12.51
CA LEU A 42 7.95 6.65 -13.79
C LEU A 42 8.66 7.93 -14.29
N ASN A 43 9.29 8.68 -13.38
CA ASN A 43 10.08 9.86 -13.75
C ASN A 43 11.41 9.50 -14.41
N PHE A 44 11.98 8.33 -14.08
CA PHE A 44 13.30 7.90 -14.54
C PHE A 44 13.25 6.90 -15.70
N ILE A 45 12.07 6.40 -16.05
CA ILE A 45 11.90 5.53 -17.21
C ILE A 45 12.00 6.37 -18.49
N HIS A 46 13.06 6.14 -19.25
CA HIS A 46 13.26 6.75 -20.57
C HIS A 46 12.55 6.00 -21.70
N ASP A 47 12.36 4.69 -21.55
CA ASP A 47 11.68 3.85 -22.54
C ASP A 47 10.15 4.08 -22.50
N ALA A 48 9.60 4.58 -23.60
CA ALA A 48 8.18 4.96 -23.67
C ALA A 48 7.23 3.76 -23.55
N GLU A 49 7.56 2.61 -24.14
CA GLU A 49 6.72 1.42 -24.09
C GLU A 49 6.67 0.85 -22.66
N PHE A 50 7.83 0.80 -22.01
CA PHE A 50 7.93 0.40 -20.62
C PHE A 50 7.21 1.39 -19.69
N LYS A 51 7.31 2.70 -19.94
CA LYS A 51 6.58 3.72 -19.17
C LYS A 51 5.07 3.52 -19.24
N VAL A 52 4.55 3.20 -20.42
CA VAL A 52 3.12 2.87 -20.61
C VAL A 52 2.74 1.61 -19.83
N LEU A 53 3.57 0.57 -19.88
CA LEU A 53 3.32 -0.68 -19.15
C LEU A 53 3.25 -0.45 -17.63
N VAL A 54 4.23 0.28 -17.08
CA VAL A 54 4.28 0.61 -15.64
C VAL A 54 3.11 1.50 -15.24
N SER A 55 2.78 2.51 -16.05
CA SER A 55 1.61 3.39 -15.83
C SER A 55 0.30 2.61 -15.81
N LYS A 56 0.16 1.61 -16.69
CA LYS A 56 -0.98 0.70 -16.70
C LYS A 56 -1.03 -0.16 -15.44
N GLY A 57 0.10 -0.71 -15.00
CA GLY A 57 0.19 -1.47 -13.75
C GLY A 57 -0.22 -0.63 -12.53
N LEU A 58 0.21 0.63 -12.48
CA LEU A 58 -0.18 1.58 -11.44
C LEU A 58 -1.70 1.80 -11.41
N ALA A 59 -2.29 2.21 -12.54
CA ALA A 59 -3.70 2.58 -12.62
C ALA A 59 -4.66 1.38 -12.55
N GLU A 60 -4.31 0.26 -13.18
CA GLU A 60 -5.24 -0.87 -13.34
C GLU A 60 -5.07 -1.97 -12.28
N THR A 61 -3.94 -2.00 -11.58
CA THR A 61 -3.65 -3.01 -10.56
C THR A 61 -3.54 -2.39 -9.17
N LEU A 62 -2.56 -1.51 -8.93
CA LEU A 62 -2.30 -0.98 -7.59
C LEU A 62 -3.46 -0.13 -7.08
N GLU A 63 -3.95 0.80 -7.89
CA GLU A 63 -5.10 1.65 -7.54
C GLU A 63 -6.37 0.83 -7.31
N LYS A 64 -6.62 -0.21 -8.10
CA LYS A 64 -7.78 -1.09 -7.87
C LYS A 64 -7.67 -1.88 -6.57
N GLN A 65 -6.46 -2.34 -6.22
CA GLN A 65 -6.21 -3.04 -4.96
C GLN A 65 -6.41 -2.12 -3.76
N VAL A 66 -5.88 -0.88 -3.84
CA VAL A 66 -6.11 0.16 -2.84
C VAL A 66 -7.59 0.44 -2.64
N ASN A 67 -8.32 0.72 -3.72
CA ASN A 67 -9.76 1.01 -3.64
C ASN A 67 -10.55 -0.15 -3.03
N ARG A 68 -10.09 -1.40 -3.23
CA ARG A 68 -10.68 -2.56 -2.56
C ARG A 68 -10.38 -2.52 -1.06
N PHE A 69 -9.12 -2.35 -0.65
CA PHE A 69 -8.75 -2.30 0.76
C PHE A 69 -9.39 -1.13 1.52
N GLU A 70 -9.45 0.05 0.92
CA GLU A 70 -10.14 1.22 1.48
C GLU A 70 -11.63 0.92 1.70
N ARG A 71 -12.28 0.22 0.77
CA ARG A 71 -13.69 -0.20 0.95
C ARG A 71 -13.84 -1.16 2.12
N GLU A 72 -13.02 -2.20 2.20
CA GLU A 72 -13.07 -3.19 3.30
C GLU A 72 -12.85 -2.50 4.66
N LEU A 73 -11.82 -1.66 4.79
CA LEU A 73 -11.55 -0.92 6.04
C LEU A 73 -12.69 0.03 6.42
N ASN A 74 -13.32 0.70 5.44
CA ASN A 74 -14.49 1.55 5.64
C ASN A 74 -15.74 0.76 6.08
N GLU A 75 -15.91 -0.47 5.58
CA GLU A 75 -16.98 -1.38 6.01
C GLU A 75 -16.82 -1.77 7.49
N PHE A 76 -15.57 -2.00 7.94
CA PHE A 76 -15.23 -2.28 9.33
C PHE A 76 -15.06 -1.04 10.22
N LYS A 77 -15.21 0.18 9.67
CA LYS A 77 -15.03 1.46 10.39
C LYS A 77 -13.63 1.63 11.01
N ILE A 78 -12.63 1.05 10.36
CA ILE A 78 -11.22 1.23 10.74
C ILE A 78 -10.71 2.50 10.07
N GLN A 79 -9.89 3.27 10.79
CA GLN A 79 -9.29 4.50 10.26
C GLN A 79 -8.32 4.18 9.12
N LEU A 80 -8.39 4.96 8.04
CA LEU A 80 -7.50 4.80 6.89
C LEU A 80 -6.14 5.46 7.17
N PRO A 81 -5.02 4.86 6.74
CA PRO A 81 -3.72 5.53 6.75
C PRO A 81 -3.72 6.75 5.82
N ILE A 82 -2.77 7.65 6.04
CA ILE A 82 -2.57 8.83 5.17
C ILE A 82 -2.18 8.34 3.78
N ARG A 83 -2.90 8.83 2.77
CA ARG A 83 -2.63 8.50 1.37
C ARG A 83 -1.54 9.41 0.81
N PRO A 84 -0.54 8.86 0.09
CA PRO A 84 0.49 9.65 -0.58
C PRO A 84 -0.09 10.48 -1.73
N PRO A 85 0.62 11.52 -2.19
CA PRO A 85 0.18 12.36 -3.30
C PRO A 85 -0.04 11.53 -4.57
N LYS A 86 -0.98 11.98 -5.43
CA LYS A 86 -1.37 11.27 -6.67
C LYS A 86 -0.33 11.32 -7.79
N SER A 87 0.62 12.23 -7.70
CA SER A 87 1.70 12.35 -8.67
C SER A 87 2.86 13.11 -8.05
N VAL A 88 4.06 12.58 -8.23
CA VAL A 88 5.31 13.26 -7.92
C VAL A 88 6.01 13.48 -9.26
N ASN A 89 6.09 14.73 -9.73
CA ASN A 89 6.91 15.09 -10.87
C ASN A 89 8.22 15.65 -10.32
N THR A 90 9.34 14.99 -10.60
CA THR A 90 10.65 15.45 -10.18
C THR A 90 11.60 15.49 -11.37
N ASP A 91 12.12 16.68 -11.67
CA ASP A 91 13.18 16.89 -12.66
C ASP A 91 14.57 16.66 -12.02
N ALA A 92 14.78 15.48 -11.43
CA ALA A 92 16.03 15.15 -10.75
C ALA A 92 16.86 14.11 -11.52
N GLY A 93 18.18 14.19 -11.36
CA GLY A 93 19.12 13.21 -11.90
C GLY A 93 18.99 11.84 -11.23
N SER A 94 19.68 10.83 -11.79
CA SER A 94 19.67 9.45 -11.29
C SER A 94 20.15 9.31 -9.84
N GLU A 95 20.92 10.27 -9.33
CA GLU A 95 21.36 10.31 -7.92
C GLU A 95 20.17 10.28 -6.94
N LEU A 96 19.04 10.88 -7.32
CA LEU A 96 17.83 10.85 -6.49
C LEU A 96 17.26 9.43 -6.38
N LEU A 97 17.42 8.57 -7.39
CA LEU A 97 16.98 7.18 -7.31
C LEU A 97 17.77 6.39 -6.26
N ASP A 98 19.07 6.65 -6.14
CA ASP A 98 19.93 5.99 -5.17
C ASP A 98 19.52 6.39 -3.74
N ASP A 99 19.22 7.67 -3.52
CA ASP A 99 18.71 8.19 -2.24
C ASP A 99 17.33 7.64 -1.91
N ILE A 100 16.41 7.59 -2.87
CA ILE A 100 15.09 6.96 -2.71
C ILE A 100 15.27 5.49 -2.31
N PHE A 101 16.14 4.75 -3.01
CA PHE A 101 16.38 3.34 -2.71
C PHE A 101 16.98 3.15 -1.31
N SER A 102 17.91 4.02 -0.92
CA SER A 102 18.54 4.05 0.41
C SER A 102 17.52 4.37 1.52
N ASP A 103 16.63 5.34 1.29
CA ASP A 103 15.56 5.69 2.23
C ASP A 103 14.57 4.52 2.38
N ARG A 104 14.11 3.94 1.27
CA ARG A 104 13.24 2.74 1.31
C ARG A 104 13.90 1.58 2.01
N PHE A 105 15.18 1.34 1.78
CA PHE A 105 15.95 0.32 2.50
C PHE A 105 15.98 0.57 4.00
N THR A 106 16.21 1.82 4.40
CA THR A 106 16.19 2.24 5.81
C THR A 106 14.82 2.04 6.45
N GLN A 107 13.73 2.36 5.73
CA GLN A 107 12.37 2.14 6.21
C GLN A 107 12.04 0.65 6.44
N VAL A 108 12.54 -0.24 5.56
CA VAL A 108 12.39 -1.70 5.72
C VAL A 108 13.19 -2.23 6.90
N CYS A 109 14.37 -1.66 7.15
CA CYS A 109 15.24 -2.07 8.26
C CYS A 109 14.82 -1.49 9.63
N LYS A 110 13.93 -0.49 9.67
CA LYS A 110 13.42 0.06 10.93
C LYS A 110 12.49 -0.96 11.62
N PRO A 111 12.71 -1.29 12.90
CA PRO A 111 11.81 -2.19 13.61
C PRO A 111 10.42 -1.58 13.74
N HIS A 112 9.39 -2.36 13.41
CA HIS A 112 7.97 -1.97 13.42
C HIS A 112 7.48 -1.40 14.77
N SER A 113 8.23 -1.64 15.85
CA SER A 113 7.93 -1.15 17.21
C SER A 113 8.00 0.38 17.37
N ILE A 114 8.59 1.13 16.43
CA ILE A 114 8.79 2.59 16.59
C ILE A 114 7.60 3.39 16.05
N TYR A 115 6.82 2.85 15.10
CA TYR A 115 5.70 3.56 14.48
C TYR A 115 4.54 3.89 15.45
N ILE A 116 4.42 3.18 16.58
CA ILE A 116 3.35 3.43 17.55
C ILE A 116 3.63 4.69 18.40
N GLN A 117 4.89 5.12 18.56
CA GLN A 117 5.20 6.27 19.41
C GLN A 117 5.13 7.63 18.70
N GLU A 118 5.35 7.68 17.39
CA GLU A 118 5.32 8.94 16.64
C GLU A 118 3.89 9.39 16.28
N GLU A 119 2.96 8.46 16.04
CA GLU A 119 1.55 8.77 15.69
C GLU A 119 0.71 9.24 16.90
N PHE A 120 1.21 9.09 18.13
CA PHE A 120 0.51 9.50 19.36
C PHE A 120 1.04 10.81 19.99
N SER A 121 1.98 11.52 19.34
CA SER A 121 2.55 12.79 19.82
C SER A 121 2.06 14.05 19.07
N GLN A 122 0.91 14.00 18.38
CA GLN A 122 0.23 15.20 17.89
C GLN A 122 -1.08 15.45 18.62
#